data_AF-A0A925C8K0-F1
#
_entry.id   AF-A0A925C8K0-F1
#
_cell.length_a   1.000
_cell.length_b   1.000
_cell.length_c   1.000
_cell.angle_alpha   90.00
_cell.angle_beta   90.00
_cell.angle_gamma   90.00
#
_symmetry.space_group_name_H-M   'P 1'
#
loop_
_entity.id
_entity.type
_entity.pdbx_description
1 polymer ?
#
loop_
_entity_poly.entity_id
_entity_poly.type
_entity_poly.pdbx_seq_one_letter_code
_entity_poly.pdbx_strand_id
1 'polypeptide(L)'
;MGVRFTRHGKTAYLVVATDDGRFIAARLSMYPSLLAAKPSQRGHWKIIGLGDGITWPDLDLDLSTSGIIEGRPDTSRSPTGSSVASSVARWMFSTGAAPKGKGSRRAPLKKDLPERR
;
A
#
# COMPACT_ATOMS: atom_id res chain seq x y z
N MET A 1 -15.28 9.24 -3.63
CA MET A 1 -14.17 9.24 -2.66
C MET A 1 -13.32 10.50 -2.84
N GLY A 2 -12.72 11.05 -1.78
CA GLY A 2 -11.89 12.25 -1.85
C GLY A 2 -10.92 12.38 -0.67
N VAL A 3 -9.84 13.15 -0.83
CA VAL A 3 -8.82 13.31 0.21
C VAL A 3 -8.59 14.79 0.50
N ARG A 4 -8.57 15.13 1.78
CA ARG A 4 -8.24 16.49 2.25
C ARG A 4 -7.33 16.41 3.48
N PHE A 5 -6.55 17.46 3.69
CA PHE A 5 -5.73 17.62 4.89
C PHE A 5 -6.29 18.79 5.69
N THR A 6 -6.61 18.57 6.96
CA THR A 6 -7.11 19.61 7.85
C THR A 6 -6.17 19.80 9.03
N ARG A 7 -6.19 20.97 9.65
CA ARG A 7 -5.39 21.28 10.84
C ARG A 7 -6.29 21.85 11.92
N HIS A 8 -6.20 21.30 13.12
CA HIS A 8 -6.87 21.79 14.31
C HIS A 8 -5.81 22.09 15.37
N GLY A 9 -5.60 23.38 15.65
CA GLY A 9 -4.52 23.84 16.53
C GLY A 9 -3.15 23.34 16.08
N LYS A 10 -2.46 22.58 16.94
CA LYS A 10 -1.13 22.03 16.66
C LYS A 10 -1.17 20.71 15.88
N THR A 11 -2.34 20.07 15.75
CA THR A 11 -2.48 18.74 15.16
C THR A 11 -3.00 18.82 13.73
N ALA A 12 -2.39 18.05 12.82
CA ALA A 12 -2.84 17.89 11.44
C ALA A 12 -3.51 16.51 11.25
N TYR A 13 -4.50 16.47 10.37
CA TYR A 13 -5.32 15.29 10.10
C TYR A 13 -5.39 15.02 8.59
N LEU A 14 -5.30 13.75 8.23
CA LEU A 14 -5.70 13.22 6.94
C LEU A 14 -7.19 12.89 7.05
N VAL A 15 -8.01 13.46 6.17
CA VAL A 15 -9.45 13.20 6.11
C VAL A 15 -9.78 12.61 4.74
N VAL A 16 -10.34 11.40 4.76
CA VAL A 16 -10.76 10.65 3.58
C VAL A 16 -12.28 10.62 3.54
N ALA A 17 -12.84 11.07 2.43
CA ALA A 17 -14.25 10.94 2.10
C ALA A 17 -14.45 9.62 1.36
N THR A 18 -15.30 8.74 1.87
CA THR A 18 -15.66 7.48 1.21
C THR A 18 -16.80 7.71 0.20
N ASP A 19 -17.08 6.73 -0.65
CA ASP A 19 -18.21 6.81 -1.59
C ASP A 19 -19.57 6.66 -0.89
N ASP A 20 -19.64 6.00 0.26
CA ASP A 20 -20.85 5.88 1.10
C ASP A 20 -21.19 7.18 1.88
N GLY A 21 -20.47 8.27 1.62
CA GLY A 21 -20.75 9.59 2.20
C GLY A 21 -20.18 9.80 3.60
N ARG A 22 -19.36 8.87 4.12
CA ARG A 22 -18.68 9.02 5.41
C ARG A 22 -17.35 9.75 5.26
N PHE A 23 -16.86 10.26 6.39
CA PHE A 23 -15.52 10.83 6.50
C PHE A 23 -14.73 10.10 7.58
N ILE A 24 -13.55 9.64 7.22
CA ILE A 24 -12.60 9.01 8.13
C ILE A 24 -11.46 9.99 8.35
N ALA A 25 -11.19 10.31 9.61
CA ALA A 25 -10.12 11.22 10.00
C ALA A 25 -9.07 10.48 10.81
N ALA A 26 -7.80 10.60 10.39
CA ALA A 26 -6.66 10.05 11.09
C ALA A 26 -5.59 11.13 11.30
N ARG A 27 -4.82 11.04 12.39
CA ARG A 27 -3.75 11.99 12.66
C ARG A 27 -2.66 11.86 11.60
N LEU A 28 -2.27 12.98 10.99
CA LEU A 28 -1.22 13.00 9.97
C LEU A 28 0.13 12.49 10.51
N SER A 29 0.35 12.60 11.82
CA SER A 29 1.53 12.06 12.49
C SER A 29 1.64 10.53 12.45
N MET A 30 0.55 9.81 12.17
CA MET A 30 0.60 8.35 11.95
C MET A 30 1.11 7.98 10.56
N TYR A 31 1.23 8.97 9.67
CA TYR A 31 1.73 8.80 8.33
C TYR A 31 2.98 9.69 8.13
N PRO A 32 4.16 9.30 8.67
CA PRO A 32 5.39 10.07 8.55
C PRO A 32 5.73 10.51 7.13
N SER A 33 5.45 9.68 6.11
CA SER A 33 5.71 10.06 4.72
C SER A 33 4.84 11.21 4.25
N LEU A 34 3.54 11.17 4.56
CA LEU A 34 2.64 12.28 4.26
C LEU A 34 2.97 13.52 5.10
N LEU A 35 3.44 13.34 6.33
CA LEU A 35 3.84 14.44 7.19
C LEU A 35 5.07 15.19 6.64
N ALA A 36 6.04 14.46 6.07
CA ALA A 36 7.26 15.01 5.47
C ALA A 36 7.07 15.50 4.02
N ALA A 37 6.04 15.03 3.33
CA ALA A 37 5.79 15.37 1.93
C ALA A 37 5.51 16.86 1.70
N LYS A 38 5.90 17.39 0.53
CA LYS A 38 5.55 18.75 0.11
C LYS A 38 4.04 18.86 -0.19
N PRO A 39 3.43 20.06 -0.08
CA PRO A 39 2.02 20.25 -0.43
C PRO A 39 1.66 19.77 -1.84
N SER A 40 2.54 20.00 -2.83
CA SER A 40 2.35 19.53 -4.21
C SER A 40 2.28 18.01 -4.30
N GLN A 41 3.15 17.30 -3.56
CA GLN A 41 3.16 15.84 -3.53
C GLN A 41 1.92 15.29 -2.82
N ARG A 42 1.50 15.91 -1.70
CA ARG A 42 0.26 15.53 -1.00
C ARG A 42 -0.99 15.76 -1.82
N GLY A 43 -0.99 16.78 -2.69
CA GLY A 43 -2.07 17.07 -3.61
C GLY A 43 -2.16 16.08 -4.78
N HIS A 44 -1.08 15.37 -5.08
CA HIS A 44 -1.02 14.40 -6.17
C HIS A 44 -1.31 12.98 -5.66
N TRP A 45 -2.60 12.71 -5.44
CA TRP A 45 -3.10 11.39 -5.07
C TRP A 45 -4.02 10.82 -6.15
N LYS A 46 -4.19 9.50 -6.13
CA LYS A 46 -5.11 8.75 -7.00
C LYS A 46 -5.87 7.71 -6.19
N ILE A 47 -7.10 7.41 -6.62
CA ILE A 47 -7.89 6.33 -6.03
C ILE A 47 -7.51 5.02 -6.72
N ILE A 48 -7.36 3.96 -5.94
CA ILE A 48 -7.04 2.60 -6.40
C ILE A 48 -7.97 1.59 -5.73
N GLY A 49 -7.95 0.34 -6.22
CA GLY A 49 -8.66 -0.77 -5.59
C GLY A 49 -10.18 -0.55 -5.54
N LEU A 50 -10.79 -0.15 -6.66
CA LEU A 50 -12.24 0.09 -6.78
C LEU A 50 -12.84 1.11 -5.78
N GLY A 51 -12.01 2.03 -5.24
CA GLY A 51 -12.48 3.00 -4.25
C GLY A 51 -12.10 2.66 -2.82
N ASP A 52 -11.41 1.55 -2.57
CA ASP A 52 -11.01 1.17 -1.22
C ASP A 52 -9.63 1.73 -0.83
N GLY A 53 -8.83 2.21 -1.79
CA GLY A 53 -7.47 2.69 -1.53
C GLY A 53 -7.12 4.03 -2.18
N ILE A 54 -6.08 4.66 -1.66
CA ILE A 54 -5.49 5.91 -2.13
C ILE A 54 -3.99 5.68 -2.30
N THR A 55 -3.44 6.10 -3.43
CA THR A 55 -2.00 6.11 -3.69
C THR A 55 -1.50 7.53 -3.90
N TRP A 56 -0.29 7.81 -3.43
CA TRP A 56 0.49 9.02 -3.71
C TRP A 56 1.71 8.62 -4.55
N PRO A 57 1.63 8.72 -5.89
CA PRO A 57 2.70 8.26 -6.78
C PRO A 57 4.05 8.95 -6.53
N ASP A 58 4.03 10.24 -6.17
CA ASP A 58 5.25 11.01 -5.90
C ASP A 58 5.98 10.59 -4.62
N LEU A 59 5.31 9.79 -3.77
CA LEU A 59 5.81 9.33 -2.47
C LEU A 59 5.97 7.81 -2.41
N ASP A 60 5.63 7.09 -3.49
CA ASP A 60 5.55 5.62 -3.52
C ASP A 60 4.74 5.06 -2.33
N LEU A 61 3.66 5.76 -1.98
CA LEU A 61 2.86 5.48 -0.79
C LEU A 61 1.45 5.04 -1.17
N ASP A 62 1.03 3.90 -0.62
CA ASP A 62 -0.32 3.37 -0.75
C ASP A 62 -0.99 3.27 0.63
N LEU A 63 -2.22 3.78 0.74
CA LEU A 63 -3.06 3.68 1.94
C LEU A 63 -4.43 3.11 1.59
N SER A 64 -4.87 2.09 2.32
CA SER A 64 -6.23 1.55 2.25
C SER A 64 -7.15 2.21 3.27
N THR A 65 -8.42 2.39 2.94
CA THR A 65 -9.47 2.89 3.84
C THR A 65 -9.57 2.04 5.10
N SER A 66 -9.58 0.71 4.95
CA SER A 66 -9.58 -0.24 6.06
C SER A 66 -8.37 -0.06 6.99
N GLY A 67 -7.16 0.09 6.42
CA GLY A 67 -5.94 0.36 7.19
C GLY A 67 -5.96 1.68 7.95
N ILE A 68 -6.64 2.71 7.43
CA ILE A 68 -6.84 3.98 8.14
C ILE A 68 -7.80 3.80 9.32
N ILE A 69 -8.89 3.04 9.14
CA ILE A 69 -9.85 2.72 10.21
C ILE A 69 -9.18 1.90 11.32
N GLU A 70 -8.34 0.94 10.96
CA GLU A 70 -7.52 0.14 11.89
C GLU A 70 -6.42 0.97 12.59
N GLY A 71 -6.15 2.19 12.12
CA GLY A 71 -5.10 3.03 12.67
C GLY A 71 -3.68 2.55 12.33
N ARG A 72 -3.51 1.82 11.24
CA ARG A 72 -2.19 1.32 10.80
C ARG A 72 -1.33 2.50 10.30
N PRO A 73 -0.09 2.67 10.80
CA PRO A 73 0.81 3.70 10.32
C PRO A 73 1.30 3.39 8.90
N ASP A 74 1.79 4.41 8.16
CA ASP A 74 2.40 4.13 6.87
C ASP A 74 3.73 3.37 7.02
N THR A 75 3.91 2.38 6.16
CA THR A 75 5.17 1.66 5.95
C THR A 75 5.78 2.11 4.64
N SER A 76 5.88 3.42 4.40
CA SER A 76 6.65 3.91 3.27
C SER A 76 8.11 3.49 3.43
N ARG A 77 8.71 3.14 2.30
CA ARG A 77 10.09 2.67 2.22
C ARG A 77 11.02 3.81 2.61
N SER A 78 11.42 3.85 3.89
CA SER A 78 12.57 4.65 4.30
C SER A 78 13.77 4.28 3.39
N PRO A 79 14.59 5.25 2.94
CA PRO A 79 15.83 4.95 2.22
C PRO A 79 16.80 4.09 3.06
N THR A 80 16.60 4.03 4.37
CA THR A 80 17.40 3.26 5.31
C THR A 80 16.68 1.95 5.60
N GLY A 81 17.04 0.90 4.86
CA GLY A 81 16.36 -0.38 4.87
C GLY A 81 16.35 -1.07 6.24
N SER A 82 15.15 -1.43 6.71
CA SER A 82 14.87 -2.74 7.28
C SER A 82 13.36 -2.93 7.48
N SER A 83 12.90 -4.11 7.07
CA SER A 83 11.68 -4.79 7.48
C SER A 83 10.44 -4.69 6.59
N VAL A 84 9.95 -5.90 6.34
CA VAL A 84 8.93 -6.36 5.43
C VAL A 84 7.57 -6.36 6.12
N ALA A 85 6.71 -5.41 5.77
CA ALA A 85 5.26 -5.60 5.86
C ALA A 85 4.53 -4.49 5.09
N SER A 86 3.84 -4.91 4.03
CA SER A 86 2.66 -4.23 3.49
C SER A 86 2.87 -2.97 2.64
N SER A 87 3.77 -3.03 1.65
CA SER A 87 3.25 -2.69 0.31
C SER A 87 2.10 -3.67 0.08
N VAL A 88 0.89 -3.19 -0.23
CA VAL A 88 -0.22 -4.03 -0.70
C VAL A 88 0.37 -5.14 -1.56
N ALA A 89 0.06 -6.41 -1.32
CA ALA A 89 0.62 -7.51 -2.10
C ALA A 89 0.42 -7.18 -3.59
N ARG A 90 1.49 -6.69 -4.23
CA ARG A 90 1.63 -6.19 -5.59
C ARG A 90 0.42 -6.55 -6.46
N TRP A 91 -0.58 -5.67 -6.53
CA TRP A 91 -1.65 -5.76 -7.53
C TRP A 91 -2.43 -7.09 -7.58
N MET A 92 -2.74 -7.73 -6.45
CA MET A 92 -3.24 -9.12 -6.50
C MET A 92 -4.54 -9.38 -7.30
N PHE A 93 -5.29 -8.37 -7.79
CA PHE A 93 -6.29 -8.58 -8.85
C PHE A 93 -6.40 -7.35 -9.78
N SER A 94 -6.17 -7.54 -11.10
CA SER A 94 -6.38 -6.59 -12.22
C SER A 94 -5.25 -5.55 -12.42
N THR A 95 -4.21 -5.79 -13.21
CA THR A 95 -4.21 -6.18 -14.64
C THR A 95 -3.28 -7.36 -14.93
N GLY A 96 -3.71 -8.30 -15.77
CA GLY A 96 -2.97 -9.53 -16.10
C GLY A 96 -1.66 -9.30 -16.85
N ALA A 97 -0.55 -9.14 -16.12
CA ALA A 97 0.80 -9.28 -16.65
C ALA A 97 1.75 -9.86 -15.57
N ALA A 98 2.01 -11.17 -15.64
CA ALA A 98 2.98 -11.85 -14.79
C ALA A 98 4.42 -11.66 -15.32
N PRO A 99 5.41 -11.28 -14.49
CA PRO A 99 6.81 -11.31 -14.91
C PRO A 99 7.32 -12.76 -14.90
N LYS A 100 7.74 -13.24 -16.08
CA LYS A 100 8.44 -14.51 -16.22
C LYS A 100 9.83 -14.44 -15.59
N GLY A 101 10.07 -15.36 -14.64
CA GLY A 101 11.35 -16.04 -14.44
C GLY A 101 12.43 -15.31 -13.65
N LYS A 102 12.78 -15.87 -12.48
CA LYS A 102 14.05 -16.59 -12.27
C LYS A 102 14.18 -17.08 -10.82
N GLY A 103 14.57 -18.34 -10.69
CA GLY A 103 15.48 -18.74 -9.60
C GLY A 103 14.89 -19.58 -8.48
N SER A 104 15.29 -20.85 -8.51
CA SER A 104 15.57 -21.67 -7.34
C SER A 104 14.40 -22.45 -6.73
N ARG A 105 14.31 -23.73 -7.11
CA ARG A 105 14.11 -24.80 -6.14
C ARG A 105 14.74 -26.10 -6.64
N ARG A 106 15.83 -26.43 -5.96
CA ARG A 106 16.40 -27.75 -5.68
C ARG A 106 15.70 -28.96 -6.31
N ALA A 107 16.49 -29.75 -7.04
CA ALA A 107 16.18 -31.13 -7.39
C ALA A 107 15.98 -32.02 -6.15
N PRO A 108 15.15 -33.06 -6.26
CA PRO A 108 15.48 -34.32 -5.60
C PRO A 108 15.46 -35.49 -6.59
N LEU A 109 16.57 -36.22 -6.56
CA LEU A 109 16.69 -37.67 -6.53
C LEU A 109 15.77 -38.50 -7.46
N LYS A 110 16.33 -38.83 -8.62
CA LYS A 110 16.10 -40.06 -9.40
C LYS A 110 15.83 -41.30 -8.52
N LYS A 111 14.72 -41.98 -8.80
CA LYS A 111 14.54 -43.41 -8.55
C LYS A 111 13.89 -44.02 -9.79
N ASP A 112 14.69 -44.80 -10.49
CA ASP A 112 14.36 -45.58 -11.67
C ASP A 112 13.21 -46.58 -11.42
N LEU A 113 12.35 -46.72 -12.44
CA LEU A 113 11.38 -47.80 -12.65
C LEU A 113 12.15 -49.08 -13.07
N PRO A 114 11.56 -50.31 -13.02
CA PRO A 114 10.64 -50.68 -14.08
C PRO A 114 9.34 -51.35 -13.61
N GLU A 115 8.45 -51.30 -14.58
CA GLU A 115 7.07 -51.74 -14.69
C GLU A 115 6.95 -53.27 -14.62
N ARG A 116 5.88 -53.74 -13.98
CA ARG A 116 5.47 -55.15 -13.99
C ARG A 116 4.94 -55.52 -15.39
N ARG A 117 5.46 -56.61 -15.95
CA ARG A 117 4.74 -57.50 -16.88
C ARG A 117 4.70 -58.88 -16.27
#